data_AF-A0A1X6X5L9-F1
#
_entry.id   AF-A0A1X6X5L9-F1
#
_cell.length_a   1.000
_cell.length_b   1.000
_cell.length_c   1.000
_cell.angle_alpha   90.00
_cell.angle_beta   90.00
_cell.angle_gamma   90.00
#
_symmetry.space_group_name_H-M   'P 1'
#
loop_
_entity.id
_entity.type
_entity.pdbx_description
1 polymer ?
#
loop_
_entity_poly.entity_id
_entity_poly.type
_entity_poly.pdbx_seq_one_letter_code
_entity_poly.pdbx_strand_id
1 'polypeptide(L)'
;MITTLTDTTASAVDRRLIEMREEFAVAAQGRVLTLLIVAGTEDLAEPLSAAVQASREHPCRVLVLQTEPEAAADGLDAEIRVGRDAGAGEIVLLSVRGQVASSLDTLITPLLLPDAPIVAWWPGAAPSSPGQDVLGSMAQRRITDARQSDSPESMLKRLRRGYRSGDTDLSWSRITHWRGLIASAVEIPPLAAPTSVTVEGTVDDPSVLLMASWLEKELGVEAQIVPGPAEEIGLSGVTLVRPDGEIALRRESGDSIVMNLPGDASDQHVTIPRRSLFECLSEELRRLDPDEVYGDALCHAFTGIDDASTFASGKPEPTDVVSADKDAVSDAAAAAVAEHLRSAIAERGLAHVVLTGGTVGIPTAGKLARELSAAGVDPERIEVWWGDERFVAADSPERNDLAVRASFVEALGIPAHRVHPMPSTSSGMGLDDAAAWYGQQLDMAGGDVPFHTRGRAFFDVLLLGVGPDGHIASLFPEHPDQKETTLTASAVRDSPKPPPERITLTWPAVNSARHVVLLAAGAEKAEAVARAHAGIDPWACPSSAVRGLESTTWYLDEDSASGL
;
A
#
# COMPACT_ATOMS: atom_id res chain seq x y z
N MET A 1 39.29 -7.06 3.57
CA MET A 1 39.82 -5.94 4.36
C MET A 1 38.66 -5.04 4.73
N ILE A 2 38.69 -4.47 5.93
CA ILE A 2 37.63 -3.60 6.46
C ILE A 2 38.25 -2.26 6.83
N THR A 3 37.63 -1.15 6.43
CA THR A 3 38.00 0.22 6.82
C THR A 3 36.76 0.93 7.36
N THR A 4 36.88 1.53 8.54
CA THR A 4 35.79 2.29 9.17
C THR A 4 36.08 3.78 9.10
N LEU A 5 35.05 4.57 8.77
CA LEU A 5 35.04 6.03 8.76
C LEU A 5 33.97 6.49 9.74
N THR A 6 34.35 7.32 10.70
CA THR A 6 33.43 7.89 11.70
C THR A 6 33.15 9.36 11.37
N ASP A 7 31.91 9.80 11.54
CA ASP A 7 31.47 11.18 11.30
C ASP A 7 31.93 11.71 9.93
N THR A 8 31.49 11.00 8.89
CA THR A 8 31.99 11.12 7.51
C THR A 8 30.94 11.71 6.55
N THR A 9 31.28 11.76 5.27
CA THR A 9 30.38 12.21 4.18
C THR A 9 30.38 11.20 3.04
N ALA A 10 29.30 11.15 2.25
CA ALA A 10 29.23 10.29 1.07
C ALA A 10 30.42 10.49 0.11
N SER A 11 30.88 11.73 -0.08
CA SER A 11 32.06 12.03 -0.90
C SER A 11 33.38 11.51 -0.32
N ALA A 12 33.52 11.47 1.01
CA ALA A 12 34.68 10.88 1.67
C ALA A 12 34.68 9.34 1.57
N VAL A 13 33.50 8.73 1.67
CA VAL A 13 33.31 7.29 1.44
C VAL A 13 33.67 6.92 0.01
N ASP A 14 33.17 7.66 -0.99
CA ASP A 14 33.48 7.43 -2.40
C ASP A 14 34.98 7.56 -2.69
N ARG A 15 35.61 8.62 -2.17
CA ARG A 15 37.07 8.80 -2.30
C ARG A 15 37.84 7.61 -1.72
N ARG A 16 37.45 7.13 -0.54
CA ARG A 16 38.13 5.99 0.09
C ARG A 16 37.90 4.70 -0.69
N LEU A 17 36.73 4.51 -1.29
CA LEU A 17 36.46 3.37 -2.18
C LEU A 17 37.40 3.38 -3.38
N ILE A 18 37.62 4.54 -4.01
CA ILE A 18 38.55 4.69 -5.14
C ILE A 18 39.98 4.35 -4.71
N GLU A 19 40.46 4.91 -3.60
CA GLU A 19 41.80 4.63 -3.06
C GLU A 19 42.00 3.13 -2.79
N MET A 20 41.03 2.47 -2.16
CA MET A 20 41.11 1.02 -1.88
C MET A 20 41.14 0.18 -3.16
N ARG A 21 40.46 0.59 -4.24
CA ARG A 21 40.56 -0.12 -5.52
C ARG A 21 41.97 -0.07 -6.11
N GLU A 22 42.59 1.11 -6.06
CA GLU A 22 43.95 1.33 -6.56
C GLU A 22 44.99 0.58 -5.73
N GLU A 23 44.90 0.68 -4.40
CA GLU A 23 45.83 0.03 -3.46
C GLU A 23 45.87 -1.49 -3.61
N PHE A 24 44.71 -2.12 -3.84
CA PHE A 24 44.58 -3.58 -3.76
C PHE A 24 44.49 -4.28 -5.11
N ALA A 25 44.65 -3.55 -6.22
CA ALA A 25 44.54 -4.07 -7.59
C ALA A 25 43.34 -5.03 -7.73
N VAL A 26 42.24 -4.70 -7.04
CA VAL A 26 41.00 -5.48 -7.09
C VAL A 26 40.59 -5.39 -8.54
N ALA A 27 40.70 -6.52 -9.24
CA ALA A 27 40.37 -6.57 -10.65
C ALA A 27 39.02 -5.88 -10.84
N ALA A 28 38.93 -5.05 -11.88
CA ALA A 28 37.64 -4.54 -12.35
C ALA A 28 36.79 -5.73 -12.80
N GLN A 29 36.29 -6.52 -11.85
CA GLN A 29 35.25 -7.49 -12.10
C GLN A 29 34.10 -6.66 -12.67
N GLY A 30 33.61 -7.08 -13.84
CA GLY A 30 32.47 -6.44 -14.49
C GLY A 30 31.28 -6.56 -13.55
N ARG A 31 31.04 -5.50 -12.79
CA ARG A 31 29.88 -5.40 -11.91
C ARG A 31 28.67 -5.20 -12.79
N VAL A 32 27.64 -5.96 -12.51
CA VAL A 32 26.44 -5.96 -13.33
C VAL A 32 25.28 -5.24 -12.65
N LEU A 33 25.38 -4.92 -11.34
CA LEU A 33 24.36 -4.18 -10.60
C LEU A 33 24.88 -3.55 -9.28
N THR A 34 24.09 -2.63 -8.74
CA THR A 34 24.16 -2.18 -7.33
C THR A 34 23.02 -2.84 -6.55
N LEU A 35 23.34 -3.55 -5.47
CA LEU A 35 22.35 -4.06 -4.52
C LEU A 35 22.31 -3.14 -3.30
N LEU A 36 21.20 -2.46 -3.10
CA LEU A 36 20.93 -1.57 -1.98
C LEU A 36 20.07 -2.30 -0.95
N ILE A 37 20.62 -2.54 0.24
CA ILE A 37 19.91 -3.14 1.38
C ILE A 37 19.53 -2.01 2.33
N VAL A 38 18.23 -1.86 2.60
CA VAL A 38 17.69 -0.79 3.44
C VAL A 38 17.06 -1.40 4.68
N ALA A 39 17.59 -1.06 5.86
CA ALA A 39 17.13 -1.61 7.12
C ALA A 39 17.09 -0.55 8.23
N GLY A 40 16.16 -0.73 9.18
CA GLY A 40 16.12 0.06 10.41
C GLY A 40 17.12 -0.45 11.44
N THR A 41 16.68 -0.60 12.69
CA THR A 41 17.49 -1.11 13.81
C THR A 41 17.54 -2.64 13.91
N GLU A 42 17.11 -3.33 12.85
CA GLU A 42 16.97 -4.78 12.78
C GLU A 42 18.32 -5.49 12.52
N ASP A 43 18.41 -6.78 12.86
CA ASP A 43 19.65 -7.54 12.72
C ASP A 43 19.99 -7.80 11.23
N LEU A 44 21.16 -7.33 10.81
CA LEU A 44 21.65 -7.42 9.44
C LEU A 44 22.55 -8.63 9.18
N ALA A 45 22.84 -9.48 10.18
CA ALA A 45 23.78 -10.58 10.04
C ALA A 45 23.38 -11.56 8.91
N GLU A 46 22.11 -12.00 8.90
CA GLU A 46 21.59 -12.92 7.89
C GLU A 46 21.44 -12.24 6.50
N PRO A 47 20.78 -11.07 6.36
CA PRO A 47 20.70 -10.36 5.08
C PRO A 47 22.05 -10.06 4.44
N LEU A 48 23.03 -9.62 5.25
CA LEU A 48 24.38 -9.35 4.76
C LEU A 48 25.10 -10.63 4.31
N SER A 49 24.95 -11.73 5.06
CA SER A 49 25.49 -13.03 4.66
C SER A 49 24.88 -13.50 3.34
N ALA A 50 23.56 -13.36 3.16
CA ALA A 50 22.86 -13.70 1.92
C ALA A 50 23.36 -12.84 0.75
N ALA A 51 23.50 -11.53 0.92
CA ALA A 51 24.01 -10.63 -0.10
C ALA A 51 25.48 -10.93 -0.48
N VAL A 52 26.34 -11.24 0.49
CA VAL A 52 27.73 -11.66 0.24
C VAL A 52 27.77 -12.92 -0.62
N GLN A 53 26.92 -13.91 -0.32
CA GLN A 53 26.85 -15.14 -1.10
C GLN A 53 26.28 -14.87 -2.50
N ALA A 54 25.19 -14.11 -2.61
CA ALA A 54 24.55 -13.73 -3.87
C ALA A 54 25.52 -12.96 -4.79
N SER A 55 26.37 -12.10 -4.22
CA SER A 55 27.38 -11.33 -4.96
C SER A 55 28.39 -12.22 -5.72
N ARG A 56 28.60 -13.47 -5.28
CA ARG A 56 29.50 -14.42 -5.96
C ARG A 56 28.91 -14.97 -7.25
N GLU A 57 27.59 -15.09 -7.33
CA GLU A 57 26.85 -15.48 -8.53
C GLU A 57 26.49 -14.28 -9.40
N HIS A 58 26.19 -13.14 -8.75
CA HIS A 58 25.76 -11.89 -9.37
C HIS A 58 26.72 -10.76 -8.94
N PRO A 59 27.88 -10.58 -9.60
CA PRO A 59 28.87 -9.59 -9.22
C PRO A 59 28.29 -8.18 -9.09
N CYS A 60 28.20 -7.68 -7.86
CA CYS A 60 27.54 -6.41 -7.55
C CYS A 60 28.32 -5.58 -6.53
N ARG A 61 28.00 -4.29 -6.46
CA ARG A 61 28.31 -3.46 -5.30
C ARG A 61 27.15 -3.58 -4.31
N VAL A 62 27.44 -3.97 -3.07
CA VAL A 62 26.43 -4.01 -2.00
C VAL A 62 26.54 -2.73 -1.19
N LEU A 63 25.47 -1.95 -1.15
CA LEU A 63 25.32 -0.78 -0.28
C LEU A 63 24.30 -1.15 0.79
N VAL A 64 24.66 -1.03 2.05
CA VAL A 64 23.79 -1.31 3.19
C VAL A 64 23.54 0.00 3.93
N LEU A 65 22.29 0.39 4.05
CA LEU A 65 21.84 1.54 4.81
C LEU A 65 21.16 1.06 6.09
N GLN A 66 21.72 1.42 7.23
CA GLN A 66 21.12 1.24 8.54
C GLN A 66 20.71 2.61 9.07
N THR A 67 19.41 2.84 9.25
CA THR A 67 18.88 4.16 9.63
C THR A 67 18.39 4.19 11.08
N GLU A 68 18.78 5.24 11.79
CA GLU A 68 18.33 5.56 13.15
C GLU A 68 17.82 7.01 13.18
N PRO A 69 16.61 7.28 12.63
CA PRO A 69 16.08 8.63 12.50
C PRO A 69 15.85 9.31 13.86
N GLU A 70 15.56 8.52 14.91
CA GLU A 70 15.30 9.00 16.27
C GLU A 70 16.60 9.24 17.09
N ALA A 71 17.77 9.09 16.48
CA ALA A 71 19.03 9.33 17.17
C ALA A 71 19.18 10.81 17.57
N ALA A 72 19.64 11.06 18.80
CA ALA A 72 19.77 12.42 19.34
C ALA A 72 20.87 13.26 18.67
N ALA A 73 21.78 12.64 17.92
CA ALA A 73 22.86 13.29 17.21
C ALA A 73 22.84 12.89 15.73
N ASP A 74 22.94 13.89 14.86
CA ASP A 74 23.09 13.69 13.43
C ASP A 74 24.47 13.13 13.12
N GLY A 75 24.56 12.24 12.13
CA GLY A 75 25.85 11.79 11.65
C GLY A 75 25.77 10.64 10.66
N LEU A 76 26.90 10.40 10.00
CA LEU A 76 27.09 9.30 9.08
C LEU A 76 28.39 8.57 9.45
N ASP A 77 28.29 7.30 9.77
CA ASP A 77 29.46 6.41 9.83
C ASP A 77 29.43 5.46 8.64
N ALA A 78 30.60 5.00 8.20
CA ALA A 78 30.72 4.06 7.11
C ALA A 78 31.73 2.95 7.41
N GLU A 79 31.43 1.74 6.96
CA GLU A 79 32.35 0.63 6.93
C GLU A 79 32.47 0.11 5.49
N ILE A 80 33.69 0.15 4.95
CA ILE A 80 34.00 -0.31 3.60
C ILE A 80 34.70 -1.67 3.70
N ARG A 81 34.12 -2.68 3.08
CA ARG A 81 34.71 -4.02 2.94
C ARG A 81 35.09 -4.27 1.48
N VAL A 82 36.31 -4.78 1.29
CA VAL A 82 36.85 -5.14 -0.05
C VAL A 82 37.59 -6.47 0.02
N GLY A 83 37.58 -7.22 -1.08
CA GLY A 83 38.26 -8.51 -1.21
C GLY A 83 37.50 -9.64 -0.50
N ARG A 84 38.19 -10.52 0.23
CA ARG A 84 37.60 -11.70 0.88
C ARG A 84 36.38 -11.38 1.76
N ASP A 85 36.40 -10.23 2.42
CA ASP A 85 35.36 -9.80 3.37
C ASP A 85 34.14 -9.17 2.67
N ALA A 86 34.15 -9.07 1.34
CA ALA A 86 33.13 -8.43 0.51
C ALA A 86 32.55 -9.37 -0.56
N GLY A 87 32.82 -10.67 -0.47
CA GLY A 87 32.42 -11.63 -1.50
C GLY A 87 33.17 -11.42 -2.80
N ALA A 88 32.46 -11.32 -3.92
CA ALA A 88 33.02 -10.99 -5.24
C ALA A 88 32.85 -9.49 -5.59
N GLY A 89 32.61 -8.63 -4.58
CA GLY A 89 32.30 -7.22 -4.79
C GLY A 89 32.93 -6.29 -3.76
N GLU A 90 32.31 -5.13 -3.63
CA GLU A 90 32.54 -4.15 -2.55
C GLU A 90 31.29 -4.06 -1.72
N ILE A 91 31.45 -4.00 -0.40
CA ILE A 91 30.35 -3.76 0.51
C ILE A 91 30.60 -2.46 1.24
N VAL A 92 29.62 -1.59 1.27
CA VAL A 92 29.63 -0.34 2.03
C VAL A 92 28.47 -0.38 2.99
N LEU A 93 28.75 -0.42 4.28
CA LEU A 93 27.74 -0.28 5.32
C LEU A 93 27.74 1.17 5.76
N LEU A 94 26.57 1.80 5.77
CA LEU A 94 26.36 3.18 6.15
C LEU A 94 25.41 3.21 7.34
N SER A 95 25.87 3.75 8.46
CA SER A 95 25.04 3.97 9.65
C SER A 95 24.63 5.44 9.66
N VAL A 96 23.36 5.69 9.37
CA VAL A 96 22.78 7.03 9.19
C VAL A 96 21.97 7.40 10.44
N ARG A 97 22.34 8.48 11.12
CA ARG A 97 21.72 8.92 12.36
C ARG A 97 21.07 10.30 12.22
N GLY A 98 19.93 10.46 12.90
CA GLY A 98 19.22 11.73 13.03
C GLY A 98 18.67 12.25 11.70
N GLN A 99 18.73 13.57 11.50
CA GLN A 99 18.17 14.27 10.34
C GLN A 99 18.83 13.89 9.01
N VAL A 100 20.02 13.26 9.04
CA VAL A 100 20.68 12.77 7.81
C VAL A 100 19.83 11.70 7.11
N ALA A 101 18.96 11.00 7.85
CA ALA A 101 18.04 10.00 7.31
C ALA A 101 16.93 10.59 6.41
N SER A 102 16.70 11.91 6.39
CA SER A 102 15.66 12.52 5.55
C SER A 102 16.07 12.73 4.09
N SER A 103 17.33 12.43 3.72
CA SER A 103 17.87 12.70 2.38
C SER A 103 18.79 11.56 1.90
N LEU A 104 18.28 10.33 1.95
CA LEU A 104 19.04 9.10 1.64
C LEU A 104 19.47 9.02 0.17
N ASP A 105 18.68 9.55 -0.76
CA ASP A 105 19.02 9.65 -2.19
C ASP A 105 20.34 10.39 -2.41
N THR A 106 20.52 11.52 -1.73
CA THR A 106 21.71 12.37 -1.84
C THR A 106 22.96 11.66 -1.30
N LEU A 107 22.79 10.80 -0.30
CA LEU A 107 23.87 9.98 0.25
C LEU A 107 24.26 8.82 -0.68
N ILE A 108 23.28 8.19 -1.29
CA ILE A 108 23.49 6.99 -2.12
C ILE A 108 23.96 7.34 -3.52
N THR A 109 23.45 8.41 -4.13
CA THR A 109 23.73 8.77 -5.53
C THR A 109 25.22 8.77 -5.88
N PRO A 110 26.14 9.35 -5.07
CA PRO A 110 27.57 9.32 -5.38
C PRO A 110 28.20 7.92 -5.32
N LEU A 111 27.58 6.98 -4.61
CA LEU A 111 28.09 5.63 -4.36
C LEU A 111 27.55 4.59 -5.36
N LEU A 112 26.62 4.98 -6.23
CA LEU A 112 26.05 4.12 -7.26
C LEU A 112 27.08 3.80 -8.36
N LEU A 113 26.92 2.65 -9.00
CA LEU A 113 27.66 2.32 -10.21
C LEU A 113 26.99 3.01 -11.41
N PRO A 114 27.72 3.80 -12.22
CA PRO A 114 27.18 4.40 -13.43
C PRO A 114 26.63 3.34 -14.39
N ASP A 115 25.46 3.61 -14.98
CA ASP A 115 24.80 2.79 -16.01
C ASP A 115 24.51 1.33 -15.62
N ALA A 116 24.62 0.99 -14.32
CA ALA A 116 24.28 -0.33 -13.80
C ALA A 116 22.87 -0.31 -13.18
N PRO A 117 22.08 -1.38 -13.34
CA PRO A 117 20.82 -1.52 -12.64
C PRO A 117 21.03 -1.49 -11.12
N ILE A 118 20.04 -0.94 -10.44
CA ILE A 118 19.92 -0.80 -9.00
C ILE A 118 18.79 -1.74 -8.55
N VAL A 119 19.09 -2.55 -7.56
CA VAL A 119 18.14 -3.41 -6.88
C VAL A 119 18.02 -2.91 -5.45
N ALA A 120 16.83 -2.50 -5.03
CA ALA A 120 16.57 -2.14 -3.63
C ALA A 120 15.95 -3.33 -2.91
N TRP A 121 16.37 -3.59 -1.67
CA TRP A 121 15.89 -4.70 -0.86
C TRP A 121 15.67 -4.27 0.59
N TRP A 122 14.45 -4.49 1.08
CA TRP A 122 14.06 -4.36 2.49
C TRP A 122 13.92 -5.76 3.10
N PRO A 123 14.88 -6.22 3.93
CA PRO A 123 14.88 -7.57 4.48
C PRO A 123 13.87 -7.79 5.61
N GLY A 124 13.25 -6.73 6.14
CA GLY A 124 12.19 -6.80 7.13
C GLY A 124 11.13 -5.74 6.87
N ALA A 125 11.13 -4.64 7.64
CA ALA A 125 10.15 -3.58 7.42
C ALA A 125 10.37 -2.87 6.07
N ALA A 126 9.38 -2.96 5.18
CA ALA A 126 9.39 -2.26 3.90
C ALA A 126 8.43 -1.06 3.90
N PRO A 127 8.72 -0.04 3.07
CA PRO A 127 7.77 1.03 2.77
C PRO A 127 6.46 0.45 2.21
N SER A 128 5.36 1.17 2.43
CA SER A 128 4.04 0.80 1.93
C SER A 128 3.99 0.66 0.40
N SER A 129 4.78 1.48 -0.31
CA SER A 129 4.97 1.45 -1.76
C SER A 129 6.47 1.48 -2.09
N PRO A 130 7.14 0.32 -2.26
CA PRO A 130 8.55 0.27 -2.62
C PRO A 130 8.89 1.11 -3.85
N GLY A 131 8.05 1.11 -4.88
CA GLY A 131 8.29 1.92 -6.08
C GLY A 131 8.15 3.44 -5.90
N GLN A 132 7.66 3.93 -4.75
CA GLN A 132 7.56 5.36 -4.42
C GLN A 132 8.47 5.78 -3.28
N ASP A 133 9.11 4.83 -2.60
CA ASP A 133 10.19 5.12 -1.68
C ASP A 133 11.34 5.86 -2.39
N VAL A 134 12.00 6.78 -1.69
CA VAL A 134 13.08 7.61 -2.23
C VAL A 134 14.17 6.75 -2.88
N LEU A 135 14.57 5.65 -2.24
CA LEU A 135 15.59 4.74 -2.74
C LEU A 135 15.01 3.73 -3.72
N GLY A 136 13.78 3.27 -3.47
CA GLY A 136 13.08 2.36 -4.37
C GLY A 136 12.80 2.95 -5.75
N SER A 137 12.45 4.24 -5.84
CA SER A 137 12.19 4.94 -7.10
C SER A 137 13.42 4.97 -8.04
N MET A 138 14.63 4.81 -7.49
CA MET A 138 15.88 4.70 -8.25
C MET A 138 16.12 3.27 -8.76
N ALA A 139 15.45 2.27 -8.19
CA ALA A 139 15.69 0.85 -8.42
C ALA A 139 14.79 0.25 -9.50
N GLN A 140 15.35 -0.56 -10.39
CA GLN A 140 14.57 -1.33 -11.39
C GLN A 140 13.85 -2.50 -10.74
N ARG A 141 14.50 -3.19 -9.78
CA ARG A 141 13.93 -4.30 -9.00
C ARG A 141 13.86 -3.89 -7.53
N ARG A 142 12.71 -4.14 -6.89
CA ARG A 142 12.43 -3.75 -5.50
C ARG A 142 11.93 -4.97 -4.76
N ILE A 143 12.75 -5.45 -3.83
CA ILE A 143 12.56 -6.72 -3.13
C ILE A 143 12.11 -6.42 -1.71
N THR A 144 11.04 -7.07 -1.27
CA THR A 144 10.58 -7.05 0.13
C THR A 144 10.63 -8.45 0.72
N ASP A 145 10.51 -8.56 2.05
CA ASP A 145 10.37 -9.85 2.71
C ASP A 145 9.27 -9.80 3.78
N ALA A 146 8.01 -9.89 3.35
CA ALA A 146 6.85 -9.78 4.22
C ALA A 146 6.87 -10.81 5.35
N ARG A 147 7.46 -12.00 5.14
CA ARG A 147 7.57 -13.03 6.18
C ARG A 147 8.38 -12.55 7.40
N GLN A 148 9.38 -11.70 7.19
CA GLN A 148 10.24 -11.17 8.25
C GLN A 148 9.64 -9.93 8.94
N SER A 149 8.48 -9.46 8.48
CA SER A 149 7.76 -8.36 9.12
C SER A 149 7.06 -8.80 10.40
N ASP A 150 6.93 -7.88 11.37
CA ASP A 150 6.09 -8.06 12.57
C ASP A 150 4.62 -8.35 12.24
N SER A 151 4.16 -8.00 11.03
CA SER A 151 2.78 -8.21 10.59
C SER A 151 2.72 -8.56 9.11
N PRO A 152 3.06 -9.81 8.74
CA PRO A 152 3.26 -10.23 7.34
C PRO A 152 2.04 -10.00 6.44
N GLU A 153 0.85 -10.41 6.89
CA GLU A 153 -0.40 -10.22 6.14
C GLU A 153 -0.72 -8.73 5.91
N SER A 154 -0.53 -7.91 6.94
CA SER A 154 -0.74 -6.47 6.85
C SER A 154 0.27 -5.81 5.91
N MET A 155 1.51 -6.32 5.86
CA MET A 155 2.53 -5.86 4.91
C MET A 155 2.13 -6.20 3.48
N LEU A 156 1.74 -7.45 3.19
CA LEU A 156 1.24 -7.82 1.85
C LEU A 156 0.04 -6.96 1.42
N LYS A 157 -0.92 -6.70 2.32
CA LYS A 157 -2.05 -5.80 2.04
C LYS A 157 -1.62 -4.39 1.65
N ARG A 158 -0.58 -3.85 2.30
CA ARG A 158 0.00 -2.53 1.94
C ARG A 158 0.72 -2.60 0.59
N LEU A 159 1.59 -3.60 0.40
CA LEU A 159 2.34 -3.82 -0.83
C LEU A 159 1.43 -3.97 -2.05
N ARG A 160 0.28 -4.65 -1.90
CA ARG A 160 -0.75 -4.76 -2.94
C ARG A 160 -1.26 -3.39 -3.41
N ARG A 161 -1.54 -2.48 -2.48
CA ARG A 161 -2.05 -1.12 -2.80
C ARG A 161 -0.99 -0.29 -3.52
N GLY A 162 0.27 -0.41 -3.10
CA GLY A 162 1.41 0.31 -3.67
C GLY A 162 2.14 -0.43 -4.81
N TYR A 163 1.58 -1.55 -5.31
CA TYR A 163 2.33 -2.42 -6.23
C TYR A 163 2.70 -1.70 -7.51
N ARG A 164 3.96 -1.81 -7.89
CA ARG A 164 4.48 -1.39 -9.19
C ARG A 164 5.25 -2.51 -9.86
N SER A 165 5.20 -2.49 -11.20
CA SER A 165 6.02 -3.36 -12.03
C SER A 165 7.51 -3.27 -11.63
N GLY A 166 8.10 -4.41 -11.24
CA GLY A 166 9.45 -4.50 -10.68
C GLY A 166 9.49 -4.70 -9.15
N ASP A 167 8.35 -4.63 -8.47
CA ASP A 167 8.22 -5.07 -7.08
C ASP A 167 8.14 -6.60 -7.01
N THR A 168 8.71 -7.17 -5.95
CA THR A 168 8.67 -8.61 -5.65
C THR A 168 8.77 -8.80 -4.14
N ASP A 169 8.31 -9.93 -3.64
CA ASP A 169 8.49 -10.33 -2.25
C ASP A 169 9.18 -11.69 -2.18
N LEU A 170 10.17 -11.85 -1.29
CA LEU A 170 10.90 -13.11 -1.16
C LEU A 170 10.01 -14.27 -0.72
N SER A 171 8.83 -14.02 -0.14
CA SER A 171 7.83 -15.07 0.14
C SER A 171 7.34 -15.74 -1.15
N TRP A 172 7.29 -15.00 -2.26
CA TRP A 172 7.01 -15.55 -3.59
C TRP A 172 8.17 -16.41 -4.11
N SER A 173 9.41 -15.94 -3.95
CA SER A 173 10.61 -16.69 -4.34
C SER A 173 10.74 -17.99 -3.53
N ARG A 174 10.34 -17.99 -2.26
CA ARG A 174 10.37 -19.20 -1.40
C ARG A 174 9.56 -20.37 -1.96
N ILE A 175 8.53 -20.10 -2.75
CA ILE A 175 7.65 -21.14 -3.33
C ILE A 175 7.91 -21.42 -4.81
N THR A 176 8.96 -20.88 -5.44
CA THR A 176 9.24 -21.08 -6.87
C THR A 176 9.32 -22.56 -7.29
N HIS A 177 9.99 -23.41 -6.50
CA HIS A 177 10.07 -24.85 -6.80
C HIS A 177 8.70 -25.54 -6.70
N TRP A 178 7.86 -25.15 -5.73
CA TRP A 178 6.50 -25.65 -5.62
C TRP A 178 5.65 -25.24 -6.82
N ARG A 179 5.71 -23.96 -7.20
CA ARG A 179 4.99 -23.44 -8.38
C ARG A 179 5.37 -24.19 -9.65
N GLY A 180 6.67 -24.41 -9.88
CA GLY A 180 7.17 -25.15 -11.03
C GLY A 180 6.69 -26.60 -11.09
N LEU A 181 6.66 -27.31 -9.95
CA LEU A 181 6.17 -28.69 -9.91
C LEU A 181 4.67 -28.78 -10.07
N ILE A 182 3.89 -27.89 -9.46
CA ILE A 182 2.44 -27.87 -9.63
C ILE A 182 2.08 -27.56 -11.08
N ALA A 183 2.72 -26.54 -11.68
CA ALA A 183 2.54 -26.20 -13.10
C ALA A 183 2.87 -27.40 -14.02
N SER A 184 3.93 -28.15 -13.71
CA SER A 184 4.29 -29.36 -14.47
C SER A 184 3.27 -30.49 -14.23
N ALA A 185 2.81 -30.68 -12.99
CA ALA A 185 1.88 -31.73 -12.61
C ALA A 185 0.53 -31.57 -13.30
N VAL A 186 0.04 -30.33 -13.42
CA VAL A 186 -1.28 -30.07 -13.99
C VAL A 186 -1.34 -30.38 -15.49
N GLU A 187 -0.20 -30.40 -16.18
CA GLU A 187 -0.07 -30.74 -17.59
C GLU A 187 0.07 -32.26 -17.85
N ILE A 188 0.08 -33.09 -16.80
CA ILE A 188 0.16 -34.55 -16.94
C ILE A 188 -1.24 -35.10 -17.21
N PRO A 189 -1.46 -35.87 -18.30
CA PRO A 189 -2.74 -36.51 -18.56
C PRO A 189 -3.12 -37.52 -17.46
N PRO A 190 -4.41 -37.62 -17.12
CA PRO A 190 -5.55 -36.95 -17.75
C PRO A 190 -5.70 -35.47 -17.32
N LEU A 191 -6.21 -34.64 -18.25
CA LEU A 191 -6.17 -33.17 -18.20
C LEU A 191 -7.51 -32.52 -17.78
N ALA A 192 -8.34 -33.19 -16.97
CA ALA A 192 -9.54 -32.54 -16.47
C ALA A 192 -9.18 -31.33 -15.58
N ALA A 193 -9.99 -30.28 -15.67
CA ALA A 193 -9.81 -29.11 -14.81
C ALA A 193 -10.02 -29.51 -13.33
N PRO A 194 -9.21 -28.97 -12.40
CA PRO A 194 -9.45 -29.13 -10.98
C PRO A 194 -10.85 -28.62 -10.58
N THR A 195 -11.48 -29.30 -9.63
CA THR A 195 -12.76 -28.89 -9.03
C THR A 195 -12.60 -28.33 -7.62
N SER A 196 -11.46 -28.59 -6.97
CA SER A 196 -11.10 -27.98 -5.70
C SER A 196 -9.60 -27.86 -5.56
N VAL A 197 -9.17 -26.83 -4.84
CA VAL A 197 -7.76 -26.55 -4.52
C VAL A 197 -7.64 -26.45 -3.01
N THR A 198 -6.67 -27.15 -2.44
CA THR A 198 -6.31 -27.05 -1.02
C THR A 198 -4.83 -26.73 -0.90
N VAL A 199 -4.52 -25.68 -0.15
CA VAL A 199 -3.15 -25.26 0.17
C VAL A 199 -2.93 -25.44 1.66
N GLU A 200 -1.95 -26.26 2.02
CA GLU A 200 -1.66 -26.64 3.39
C GLU A 200 -0.36 -25.96 3.86
N GLY A 201 -0.42 -25.26 5.00
CA GLY A 201 0.76 -24.60 5.55
C GLY A 201 0.53 -23.84 6.85
N THR A 202 1.53 -23.07 7.25
CA THR A 202 1.42 -22.17 8.41
C THR A 202 0.38 -21.09 8.14
N VAL A 203 -0.55 -20.92 9.08
CA VAL A 203 -1.56 -19.86 9.06
C VAL A 203 -0.89 -18.50 9.03
N ASP A 204 -1.43 -17.57 8.25
CA ASP A 204 -0.94 -16.19 8.06
C ASP A 204 0.46 -16.06 7.39
N ASP A 205 1.05 -17.16 6.90
CA ASP A 205 2.31 -17.10 6.16
C ASP A 205 2.10 -16.52 4.75
N PRO A 206 2.84 -15.46 4.36
CA PRO A 206 2.74 -14.85 3.04
C PRO A 206 2.88 -15.82 1.87
N SER A 207 3.75 -16.83 1.99
CA SER A 207 4.00 -17.78 0.90
C SER A 207 2.81 -18.72 0.69
N VAL A 208 2.11 -19.09 1.77
CA VAL A 208 0.88 -19.90 1.71
C VAL A 208 -0.24 -19.12 1.05
N LEU A 209 -0.41 -17.85 1.45
CA LEU A 209 -1.41 -16.97 0.86
C LEU A 209 -1.16 -16.71 -0.63
N LEU A 210 0.08 -16.39 -1.01
CA LEU A 210 0.45 -16.13 -2.40
C LEU A 210 0.29 -17.40 -3.27
N MET A 211 0.58 -18.59 -2.73
CA MET A 211 0.32 -19.86 -3.41
C MET A 211 -1.18 -20.07 -3.67
N ALA A 212 -2.01 -19.89 -2.65
CA ALA A 212 -3.47 -20.02 -2.78
C ALA A 212 -4.03 -19.01 -3.80
N SER A 213 -3.61 -17.75 -3.71
CA SER A 213 -4.06 -16.68 -4.59
C SER A 213 -3.66 -16.91 -6.05
N TRP A 214 -2.42 -17.38 -6.27
CA TRP A 214 -1.95 -17.75 -7.61
C TRP A 214 -2.75 -18.91 -8.20
N LEU A 215 -2.94 -19.99 -7.45
CA LEU A 215 -3.69 -21.16 -7.93
C LEU A 215 -5.15 -20.82 -8.20
N GLU A 216 -5.78 -20.03 -7.35
CA GLU A 216 -7.16 -19.59 -7.53
C GLU A 216 -7.31 -18.77 -8.81
N LYS A 217 -6.39 -17.82 -9.04
CA LYS A 217 -6.37 -17.00 -10.25
C LYS A 217 -6.18 -17.87 -11.51
N GLU A 218 -5.18 -18.73 -11.54
CA GLU A 218 -4.82 -19.51 -12.73
C GLU A 218 -5.83 -20.62 -13.05
N LEU A 219 -6.45 -21.22 -12.02
CA LEU A 219 -7.38 -22.34 -12.19
C LEU A 219 -8.85 -21.91 -12.21
N GLY A 220 -9.18 -20.71 -11.73
CA GLY A 220 -10.55 -20.23 -11.59
C GLY A 220 -11.37 -20.99 -10.53
N VAL A 221 -10.69 -21.56 -9.53
CA VAL A 221 -11.28 -22.38 -8.47
C VAL A 221 -10.79 -21.87 -7.13
N GLU A 222 -11.73 -21.58 -6.22
CA GLU A 222 -11.42 -21.11 -4.86
C GLU A 222 -10.43 -22.03 -4.15
N ALA A 223 -9.37 -21.44 -3.60
CA ALA A 223 -8.33 -22.17 -2.89
C ALA A 223 -8.55 -22.14 -1.38
N GLN A 224 -8.79 -23.31 -0.79
CA GLN A 224 -8.92 -23.44 0.66
C GLN A 224 -7.55 -23.54 1.32
N ILE A 225 -7.26 -22.61 2.23
CA ILE A 225 -6.05 -22.67 3.07
C ILE A 225 -6.37 -23.49 4.33
N VAL A 226 -5.58 -24.52 4.59
CA VAL A 226 -5.70 -25.37 5.78
C VAL A 226 -4.40 -25.37 6.59
N PRO A 227 -4.45 -25.48 7.93
CA PRO A 227 -3.25 -25.59 8.75
C PRO A 227 -2.47 -26.87 8.42
N GLY A 228 -1.16 -26.72 8.20
CA GLY A 228 -0.24 -27.84 8.03
C GLY A 228 0.32 -28.42 9.34
N PRO A 229 1.26 -29.38 9.24
CA PRO A 229 1.94 -29.95 10.40
C PRO A 229 2.64 -28.87 11.24
N ALA A 230 2.55 -28.98 12.57
CA ALA A 230 3.07 -27.96 13.49
C ALA A 230 4.60 -27.78 13.43
N GLU A 231 5.35 -28.79 12.99
CA GLU A 231 6.80 -28.69 12.80
C GLU A 231 7.20 -27.99 11.48
N GLU A 232 6.25 -27.82 10.56
CA GLU A 232 6.48 -27.22 9.25
C GLU A 232 6.19 -25.72 9.23
N ILE A 233 7.08 -24.95 8.60
CA ILE A 233 6.97 -23.50 8.48
C ILE A 233 6.75 -23.12 7.01
N GLY A 234 5.69 -22.37 6.75
CA GLY A 234 5.27 -21.97 5.41
C GLY A 234 4.47 -23.03 4.70
N LEU A 235 4.68 -23.14 3.39
CA LEU A 235 3.97 -24.10 2.53
C LEU A 235 4.45 -25.53 2.80
N SER A 236 3.50 -26.39 3.17
CA SER A 236 3.72 -27.81 3.45
C SER A 236 2.98 -28.74 2.50
N GLY A 237 1.94 -28.28 1.80
CA GLY A 237 1.27 -29.10 0.80
C GLY A 237 0.36 -28.33 -0.13
N VAL A 238 0.09 -28.93 -1.30
CA VAL A 238 -0.92 -28.49 -2.25
C VAL A 238 -1.64 -29.74 -2.78
N THR A 239 -2.97 -29.73 -2.74
CA THR A 239 -3.81 -30.80 -3.29
C THR A 239 -4.80 -30.21 -4.29
N LEU A 240 -4.83 -30.78 -5.50
CA LEU A 240 -5.78 -30.45 -6.56
C LEU A 240 -6.64 -31.69 -6.82
N VAL A 241 -7.94 -31.59 -6.63
CA VAL A 241 -8.87 -32.68 -6.93
C VAL A 241 -9.42 -32.47 -8.31
N ARG A 242 -9.32 -33.49 -9.17
CA ARG A 242 -9.92 -33.53 -10.50
C ARG A 242 -10.92 -34.69 -10.59
N PRO A 243 -11.88 -34.65 -11.53
CA PRO A 243 -12.76 -35.78 -11.79
C PRO A 243 -12.05 -37.08 -12.17
N ASP A 244 -10.83 -36.98 -12.70
CA ASP A 244 -10.01 -38.07 -13.25
C ASP A 244 -8.82 -38.47 -12.35
N GLY A 245 -8.64 -37.81 -11.20
CA GLY A 245 -7.62 -38.16 -10.22
C GLY A 245 -7.24 -37.00 -9.30
N GLU A 246 -6.42 -37.29 -8.30
CA GLU A 246 -5.86 -36.29 -7.38
C GLU A 246 -4.41 -35.99 -7.78
N ILE A 247 -4.04 -34.71 -7.77
CA ILE A 247 -2.64 -34.28 -7.74
C ILE A 247 -2.37 -33.78 -6.32
N ALA A 248 -1.45 -34.41 -5.60
CA ALA A 248 -1.07 -33.97 -4.26
C ALA A 248 0.45 -33.88 -4.13
N LEU A 249 0.94 -32.74 -3.66
CA LEU A 249 2.32 -32.55 -3.25
C LEU A 249 2.29 -32.27 -1.76
N ARG A 250 2.96 -33.09 -0.95
CA ARG A 250 2.99 -32.93 0.51
C ARG A 250 4.41 -33.10 1.04
N ARG A 251 4.80 -32.22 1.95
CA ARG A 251 6.10 -32.28 2.62
C ARG A 251 6.10 -33.41 3.62
N GLU A 252 7.05 -34.33 3.48
CA GLU A 252 7.24 -35.47 4.38
C GLU A 252 8.41 -35.21 5.34
N SER A 253 9.47 -34.57 4.85
CA SER A 253 10.62 -34.11 5.64
C SER A 253 11.05 -32.71 5.21
N GLY A 254 11.93 -32.08 6.00
CA GLY A 254 12.42 -30.73 5.73
C GLY A 254 13.03 -30.51 4.34
N ASP A 255 13.46 -31.58 3.66
CA ASP A 255 14.07 -31.58 2.34
C ASP A 255 13.36 -32.42 1.28
N SER A 256 12.25 -33.08 1.61
CA SER A 256 11.56 -33.96 0.67
C SER A 256 10.05 -33.74 0.67
N ILE A 257 9.47 -33.87 -0.52
CA ILE A 257 8.02 -33.96 -0.69
C ILE A 257 7.67 -35.31 -1.31
N VAL A 258 6.48 -35.79 -1.00
CA VAL A 258 5.82 -36.87 -1.71
C VAL A 258 4.85 -36.25 -2.71
N MET A 259 4.91 -36.74 -3.95
CA MET A 259 4.06 -36.33 -5.04
C MET A 259 3.20 -37.51 -5.51
N ASN A 260 1.89 -37.31 -5.51
CA ASN A 260 0.90 -38.25 -6.01
C ASN A 260 0.28 -37.66 -7.28
N LEU A 261 0.27 -38.44 -8.35
CA LEU A 261 -0.23 -38.04 -9.66
C LEU A 261 -1.37 -38.97 -10.09
N PRO A 262 -2.35 -38.47 -10.88
CA PRO A 262 -3.42 -39.30 -11.41
C PRO A 262 -2.90 -40.54 -12.15
N GLY A 263 -3.37 -41.71 -11.74
CA GLY A 263 -2.99 -42.98 -12.38
C GLY A 263 -1.61 -43.54 -11.97
N ASP A 264 -0.87 -42.84 -11.11
CA ASP A 264 0.34 -43.36 -10.48
C ASP A 264 0.05 -43.72 -9.02
N ALA A 265 0.26 -44.99 -8.68
CA ALA A 265 0.10 -45.50 -7.32
C ALA A 265 1.45 -45.59 -6.57
N SER A 266 2.53 -45.13 -7.19
CA SER A 266 3.83 -44.99 -6.53
C SER A 266 3.99 -43.57 -6.01
N ASP A 267 4.15 -43.44 -4.70
CA ASP A 267 4.49 -42.18 -4.03
C ASP A 267 5.86 -41.71 -4.56
N GLN A 268 5.86 -40.68 -5.42
CA GLN A 268 7.10 -40.16 -6.00
C GLN A 268 7.75 -39.21 -5.01
N HIS A 269 8.93 -39.59 -4.49
CA HIS A 269 9.70 -38.71 -3.61
C HIS A 269 10.56 -37.74 -4.43
N VAL A 270 10.38 -36.44 -4.18
CA VAL A 270 11.14 -35.37 -4.81
C VAL A 270 11.89 -34.59 -3.74
N THR A 271 13.19 -34.39 -3.91
CA THR A 271 14.00 -33.58 -3.01
C THR A 271 13.74 -32.09 -3.28
N ILE A 272 13.09 -31.42 -2.33
CA ILE A 272 12.82 -29.98 -2.34
C ILE A 272 13.22 -29.41 -0.98
N PRO A 273 14.49 -29.00 -0.81
CA PRO A 273 14.93 -28.32 0.38
C PRO A 273 14.22 -26.98 0.53
N ARG A 274 14.06 -26.55 1.78
CA ARG A 274 13.65 -25.17 2.07
C ARG A 274 14.69 -24.22 1.50
N ARG A 275 14.23 -23.21 0.77
CA ARG A 275 15.10 -22.19 0.18
C ARG A 275 15.65 -21.28 1.27
N SER A 276 16.96 -21.14 1.30
CA SER A 276 17.66 -20.13 2.10
C SER A 276 17.39 -18.72 1.59
N LEU A 277 17.66 -17.72 2.44
CA LEU A 277 17.55 -16.31 2.04
C LEU A 277 18.45 -15.98 0.84
N PHE A 278 19.66 -16.56 0.81
CA PHE A 278 20.58 -16.47 -0.32
C PHE A 278 19.96 -16.99 -1.61
N GLU A 279 19.37 -18.18 -1.62
CA GLU A 279 18.78 -18.76 -2.83
C GLU A 279 17.59 -17.95 -3.34
N CYS A 280 16.81 -17.35 -2.44
CA CYS A 280 15.70 -16.46 -2.80
C CYS A 280 16.24 -15.17 -3.41
N LEU A 281 17.19 -14.50 -2.74
CA LEU A 281 17.80 -13.27 -3.24
C LEU A 281 18.52 -13.48 -4.59
N SER A 282 19.29 -14.54 -4.74
CA SER A 282 20.00 -14.85 -5.98
C SER A 282 19.05 -15.09 -7.16
N GLU A 283 17.86 -15.63 -6.93
CA GLU A 283 16.83 -15.74 -7.96
C GLU A 283 16.35 -14.36 -8.44
N GLU A 284 16.04 -13.47 -7.50
CA GLU A 284 15.61 -12.10 -7.81
C GLU A 284 16.70 -11.29 -8.53
N LEU A 285 17.97 -11.53 -8.24
CA LEU A 285 19.10 -10.89 -8.93
C LEU A 285 19.38 -11.48 -10.32
N ARG A 286 18.87 -12.68 -10.62
CA ARG A 286 19.05 -13.33 -11.92
C ARG A 286 18.16 -12.74 -13.00
N ARG A 287 16.97 -12.28 -12.62
CA ARG A 287 15.95 -11.77 -13.54
C ARG A 287 15.42 -10.43 -13.01
N LEU A 288 15.90 -9.34 -13.60
CA LEU A 288 15.57 -7.98 -13.16
C LEU A 288 14.32 -7.40 -13.83
N ASP A 289 13.81 -8.05 -14.88
CA ASP A 289 12.52 -7.67 -15.44
C ASP A 289 11.36 -7.99 -14.47
N PRO A 290 10.23 -7.29 -14.60
CA PRO A 290 9.07 -7.48 -13.72
C PRO A 290 8.57 -8.93 -13.68
N ASP A 291 8.20 -9.40 -12.49
CA ASP A 291 7.45 -10.66 -12.34
C ASP A 291 5.96 -10.33 -12.35
N GLU A 292 5.35 -10.36 -13.54
CA GLU A 292 3.92 -10.07 -13.71
C GLU A 292 3.06 -11.08 -12.95
N VAL A 293 3.49 -12.34 -12.83
CA VAL A 293 2.76 -13.40 -12.13
C VAL A 293 2.73 -13.14 -10.62
N TYR A 294 3.81 -12.60 -10.06
CA TYR A 294 3.81 -12.12 -8.68
C TYR A 294 2.78 -11.00 -8.48
N GLY A 295 2.84 -9.95 -9.32
CA GLY A 295 1.91 -8.82 -9.23
C GLY A 295 0.46 -9.27 -9.31
N ASP A 296 0.18 -10.18 -10.23
CA ASP A 296 -1.10 -10.83 -10.40
C ASP A 296 -1.54 -11.63 -9.16
N ALA A 297 -0.67 -12.47 -8.61
CA ALA A 297 -0.94 -13.25 -7.41
C ALA A 297 -1.14 -12.36 -6.18
N LEU A 298 -0.41 -11.24 -6.07
CA LEU A 298 -0.55 -10.26 -5.00
C LEU A 298 -1.83 -9.44 -5.12
N CYS A 299 -2.20 -9.03 -6.34
CA CYS A 299 -3.46 -8.33 -6.60
C CYS A 299 -4.67 -9.24 -6.36
N HIS A 300 -4.54 -10.52 -6.72
CA HIS A 300 -5.51 -11.56 -6.40
C HIS A 300 -5.51 -11.90 -4.92
N ALA A 301 -4.36 -11.83 -4.23
CA ALA A 301 -4.33 -11.97 -2.79
C ALA A 301 -5.24 -10.89 -2.17
N PHE A 302 -6.10 -11.30 -1.24
CA PHE A 302 -7.11 -10.45 -0.62
C PHE A 302 -8.24 -9.95 -1.55
N THR A 303 -8.45 -10.57 -2.73
CA THR A 303 -9.68 -10.36 -3.53
C THR A 303 -10.94 -10.77 -2.80
N GLY A 304 -10.84 -11.53 -1.70
CA GLY A 304 -11.98 -11.86 -0.84
C GLY A 304 -12.72 -10.68 -0.19
N ILE A 305 -12.34 -9.43 -0.45
CA ILE A 305 -13.21 -8.27 -0.20
C ILE A 305 -13.99 -7.93 -1.48
N ASP A 306 -14.91 -8.81 -1.86
CA ASP A 306 -15.99 -8.49 -2.81
C ASP A 306 -17.11 -7.69 -2.12
N ASP A 307 -17.15 -7.77 -0.79
CA ASP A 307 -18.12 -7.07 0.03
C ASP A 307 -17.49 -5.84 0.69
N ALA A 308 -17.86 -4.67 0.17
CA ALA A 308 -17.48 -3.38 0.71
C ALA A 308 -17.86 -3.19 2.20
N SER A 309 -18.79 -3.98 2.74
CA SER A 309 -19.15 -3.97 4.17
C SER A 309 -17.96 -4.33 5.08
N THR A 310 -16.99 -5.08 4.54
CA THR A 310 -15.76 -5.47 5.26
C THR A 310 -14.95 -4.25 5.68
N PHE A 311 -14.97 -3.17 4.90
CA PHE A 311 -14.25 -1.94 5.25
C PHE A 311 -14.89 -1.17 6.42
N ALA A 312 -16.18 -1.36 6.66
CA ALA A 312 -16.91 -0.78 7.78
C ALA A 312 -16.88 -1.66 9.03
N SER A 313 -16.74 -2.97 8.86
CA SER A 313 -16.81 -3.96 9.94
C SER A 313 -15.73 -3.77 11.00
N GLY A 314 -16.09 -3.94 12.27
CA GLY A 314 -15.15 -3.87 13.40
C GLY A 314 -14.69 -2.46 13.80
N LYS A 315 -15.28 -1.42 13.21
CA LYS A 315 -15.03 -0.02 13.55
C LYS A 315 -16.09 0.54 14.52
N PRO A 316 -15.82 1.69 15.16
CA PRO A 316 -16.78 2.33 16.04
C PRO A 316 -18.13 2.58 15.36
N GLU A 317 -19.22 2.31 16.09
CA GLU A 317 -20.58 2.60 15.64
C GLU A 317 -20.77 4.11 15.41
N PRO A 318 -21.62 4.51 14.45
CA PRO A 318 -21.92 5.91 14.21
C PRO A 318 -22.64 6.57 15.40
N THR A 319 -22.42 7.87 15.55
CA THR A 319 -23.18 8.72 16.48
C THR A 319 -23.89 9.85 15.73
N ASP A 320 -25.00 10.32 16.29
CA ASP A 320 -25.82 11.36 15.68
C ASP A 320 -25.73 12.68 16.44
N VAL A 321 -25.62 13.77 15.69
CA VAL A 321 -25.76 15.15 16.16
C VAL A 321 -26.93 15.77 15.40
N VAL A 322 -28.09 15.84 16.06
CA VAL A 322 -29.29 16.45 15.49
C VAL A 322 -29.34 17.93 15.84
N SER A 323 -29.48 18.76 14.80
CA SER A 323 -29.54 20.22 14.87
C SER A 323 -30.91 20.72 14.41
N ALA A 324 -31.27 21.95 14.78
CA ALA A 324 -32.60 22.51 14.47
C ALA A 324 -32.85 22.64 12.96
N ASP A 325 -31.82 23.01 12.19
CA ASP A 325 -31.92 23.19 10.75
C ASP A 325 -30.57 22.94 10.05
N LYS A 326 -30.63 22.99 8.72
CA LYS A 326 -29.47 22.83 7.84
C LYS A 326 -28.30 23.78 8.11
N ASP A 327 -28.55 25.01 8.55
CA ASP A 327 -27.48 25.96 8.84
C ASP A 327 -26.77 25.57 10.14
N ALA A 328 -27.53 25.20 11.16
CA ALA A 328 -27.02 24.68 12.43
C ALA A 328 -26.24 23.36 12.26
N VAL A 329 -26.67 22.47 11.35
CA VAL A 329 -25.89 21.28 10.94
C VAL A 329 -24.49 21.69 10.48
N SER A 330 -24.42 22.71 9.62
CA SER A 330 -23.14 23.17 9.06
C SER A 330 -22.25 23.83 10.11
N ASP A 331 -22.82 24.53 11.12
CA ASP A 331 -22.05 25.11 12.24
C ASP A 331 -21.48 24.01 13.14
N ALA A 332 -22.33 23.05 13.54
CA ALA A 332 -21.94 21.98 14.44
C ALA A 332 -20.85 21.09 13.80
N ALA A 333 -20.99 20.75 12.52
CA ALA A 333 -19.99 19.99 11.79
C ALA A 333 -18.67 20.78 11.65
N ALA A 334 -18.73 22.05 11.25
CA ALA A 334 -17.53 22.88 11.10
C ALA A 334 -16.73 23.01 12.39
N ALA A 335 -17.40 23.25 13.53
CA ALA A 335 -16.75 23.35 14.83
C ALA A 335 -16.04 22.06 15.24
N ALA A 336 -16.69 20.91 15.05
CA ALA A 336 -16.09 19.62 15.36
C ALA A 336 -14.92 19.27 14.45
N VAL A 337 -15.05 19.51 13.14
CA VAL A 337 -13.97 19.31 12.18
C VAL A 337 -12.77 20.20 12.52
N ALA A 338 -12.99 21.47 12.89
CA ALA A 338 -11.92 22.37 13.29
C ALA A 338 -11.12 21.83 14.49
N GLU A 339 -11.80 21.23 15.47
CA GLU A 339 -11.13 20.64 16.63
C GLU A 339 -10.34 19.39 16.28
N HIS A 340 -10.87 18.49 15.44
CA HIS A 340 -10.11 17.33 14.94
C HIS A 340 -8.84 17.74 14.19
N LEU A 341 -8.93 18.75 13.32
CA LEU A 341 -7.76 19.26 12.59
C LEU A 341 -6.76 19.94 13.52
N ARG A 342 -7.21 20.69 14.53
CA ARG A 342 -6.33 21.26 15.57
C ARG A 342 -5.61 20.18 16.36
N SER A 343 -6.30 19.11 16.74
CA SER A 343 -5.68 17.96 17.44
C SER A 343 -4.63 17.30 16.56
N ALA A 344 -4.96 17.05 15.28
CA ALA A 344 -4.02 16.48 14.32
C ALA A 344 -2.77 17.34 14.15
N ILE A 345 -2.92 18.66 14.00
CA ILE A 345 -1.80 19.60 13.91
C ILE A 345 -0.98 19.63 15.21
N ALA A 346 -1.63 19.61 16.37
CA ALA A 346 -0.93 19.59 17.65
C ALA A 346 -0.09 18.32 17.85
N GLU A 347 -0.61 17.18 17.40
CA GLU A 347 0.04 15.88 17.52
C GLU A 347 1.13 15.63 16.46
N ARG A 348 0.87 16.03 15.21
CA ARG A 348 1.67 15.64 14.02
C ARG A 348 2.25 16.81 13.23
N GLY A 349 1.85 18.04 13.55
CA GLY A 349 2.30 19.24 12.84
C GLY A 349 1.64 19.46 11.48
N LEU A 350 0.73 18.58 11.04
CA LEU A 350 0.02 18.63 9.76
C LEU A 350 -1.37 17.99 9.95
N ALA A 351 -2.37 18.45 9.20
CA ALA A 351 -3.68 17.80 9.14
C ALA A 351 -4.20 17.65 7.71
N HIS A 352 -4.77 16.48 7.41
CA HIS A 352 -5.38 16.12 6.13
C HIS A 352 -6.90 16.15 6.22
N VAL A 353 -7.53 17.00 5.41
CA VAL A 353 -8.99 17.14 5.32
C VAL A 353 -9.47 16.83 3.92
N VAL A 354 -10.49 15.98 3.81
CA VAL A 354 -11.21 15.74 2.56
C VAL A 354 -12.51 16.53 2.57
N LEU A 355 -12.68 17.38 1.57
CA LEU A 355 -13.88 18.18 1.36
C LEU A 355 -14.85 17.48 0.42
N THR A 356 -16.10 17.95 0.46
CA THR A 356 -17.19 17.48 -0.39
C THR A 356 -17.99 18.67 -0.90
N GLY A 357 -18.60 18.50 -2.07
CA GLY A 357 -19.53 19.48 -2.61
C GLY A 357 -20.91 19.42 -1.96
N GLY A 358 -21.92 19.86 -2.72
CA GLY A 358 -23.32 19.73 -2.30
C GLY A 358 -23.79 20.80 -1.33
N THR A 359 -25.09 20.76 -1.03
CA THR A 359 -25.80 21.91 -0.47
C THR A 359 -25.52 22.15 1.02
N VAL A 360 -24.92 21.19 1.73
CA VAL A 360 -24.48 21.29 3.14
C VAL A 360 -22.95 21.32 3.24
N GLY A 361 -22.25 20.54 2.41
CA GLY A 361 -20.78 20.49 2.40
C GLY A 361 -20.13 21.84 2.09
N ILE A 362 -20.63 22.56 1.08
CA ILE A 362 -20.10 23.87 0.70
C ILE A 362 -20.22 24.91 1.85
N PRO A 363 -21.41 25.12 2.46
CA PRO A 363 -21.53 25.97 3.65
C PRO A 363 -20.64 25.54 4.82
N THR A 364 -20.51 24.23 5.06
CA THR A 364 -19.68 23.68 6.13
C THR A 364 -18.21 24.03 5.92
N ALA A 365 -17.69 23.93 4.69
CA ALA A 365 -16.31 24.36 4.38
C ALA A 365 -16.11 25.86 4.67
N GLY A 366 -17.05 26.72 4.26
CA GLY A 366 -16.96 28.16 4.57
C GLY A 366 -17.06 28.50 6.07
N LYS A 367 -17.78 27.71 6.86
CA LYS A 367 -17.83 27.82 8.33
C LYS A 367 -16.53 27.31 8.96
N LEU A 368 -16.00 26.18 8.47
CA LEU A 368 -14.73 25.62 8.94
C LEU A 368 -13.57 26.60 8.75
N ALA A 369 -13.52 27.33 7.64
CA ALA A 369 -12.52 28.40 7.43
C ALA A 369 -12.54 29.45 8.54
N ARG A 370 -13.74 29.84 9.00
CA ARG A 370 -13.91 30.83 10.07
C ARG A 370 -13.45 30.28 11.41
N GLU A 371 -13.80 29.03 11.72
CA GLU A 371 -13.36 28.34 12.94
C GLU A 371 -11.83 28.23 13.01
N LEU A 372 -11.19 27.76 11.92
CA LEU A 372 -9.74 27.63 11.85
C LEU A 372 -9.02 28.98 11.92
N SER A 373 -9.56 30.01 11.27
CA SER A 373 -9.03 31.38 11.36
C SER A 373 -9.14 31.95 12.78
N ALA A 374 -10.30 31.77 13.43
CA ALA A 374 -10.52 32.22 14.81
C ALA A 374 -9.60 31.49 15.80
N ALA A 375 -9.31 30.22 15.52
CA ALA A 375 -8.37 29.40 16.27
C ALA A 375 -6.88 29.73 16.00
N GLY A 376 -6.57 30.59 15.03
CA GLY A 376 -5.20 30.95 14.66
C GLY A 376 -4.42 29.79 14.03
N VAL A 377 -5.09 28.90 13.30
CA VAL A 377 -4.43 27.77 12.64
C VAL A 377 -3.59 28.28 11.46
N ASP A 378 -2.36 27.78 11.36
CA ASP A 378 -1.44 28.06 10.26
C ASP A 378 -1.89 27.32 8.98
N PRO A 379 -2.22 28.04 7.88
CA PRO A 379 -2.66 27.43 6.62
C PRO A 379 -1.63 26.50 5.97
N GLU A 380 -0.34 26.68 6.26
CA GLU A 380 0.74 25.78 5.77
C GLU A 380 0.66 24.37 6.37
N ARG A 381 -0.17 24.17 7.41
CA ARG A 381 -0.33 22.89 8.11
C ARG A 381 -1.62 22.14 7.73
N ILE A 382 -2.31 22.55 6.67
CA ILE A 382 -3.55 21.92 6.22
C ILE A 382 -3.36 21.41 4.80
N GLU A 383 -3.62 20.12 4.59
CA GLU A 383 -3.65 19.45 3.30
C GLU A 383 -5.10 19.20 2.88
N VAL A 384 -5.50 19.67 1.71
CA VAL A 384 -6.89 19.67 1.24
C VAL A 384 -7.09 18.72 0.08
N TRP A 385 -8.06 17.83 0.23
CA TRP A 385 -8.42 16.77 -0.74
C TRP A 385 -9.92 16.81 -1.06
N TRP A 386 -10.35 16.03 -2.05
CA TRP A 386 -11.76 15.89 -2.43
C TRP A 386 -12.18 14.42 -2.43
N GLY A 387 -13.41 14.15 -1.97
CA GLY A 387 -13.97 12.79 -1.95
C GLY A 387 -14.44 12.32 -3.32
N ASP A 388 -14.93 13.24 -4.14
CA ASP A 388 -15.28 13.04 -5.54
C ASP A 388 -15.20 14.36 -6.31
N GLU A 389 -15.15 14.26 -7.64
CA GLU A 389 -15.19 15.41 -8.53
C GLU A 389 -15.86 15.07 -9.86
N ARG A 390 -16.50 16.08 -10.44
CA ARG A 390 -17.13 16.00 -11.75
C ARG A 390 -16.03 16.16 -12.79
N PHE A 391 -15.88 15.19 -13.68
CA PHE A 391 -14.85 15.21 -14.72
C PHE A 391 -15.29 16.07 -15.89
N VAL A 392 -15.28 17.38 -15.66
CA VAL A 392 -15.69 18.43 -16.60
C VAL A 392 -14.56 19.44 -16.80
N ALA A 393 -14.78 20.48 -17.61
CA ALA A 393 -13.80 21.55 -17.84
C ALA A 393 -13.40 22.24 -16.52
N ALA A 394 -12.15 22.73 -16.46
CA ALA A 394 -11.58 23.32 -15.25
C ALA A 394 -12.33 24.55 -14.70
N ASP A 395 -13.08 25.26 -15.55
CA ASP A 395 -13.88 26.45 -15.21
C ASP A 395 -15.39 26.16 -15.07
N SER A 396 -15.79 24.89 -15.16
CA SER A 396 -17.20 24.51 -15.07
C SER A 396 -17.76 24.77 -13.67
N PRO A 397 -18.95 25.38 -13.54
CA PRO A 397 -19.60 25.60 -12.25
C PRO A 397 -20.03 24.31 -11.55
N GLU A 398 -19.97 23.16 -12.23
CA GLU A 398 -20.30 21.85 -11.64
C GLU A 398 -19.14 21.24 -10.82
N ARG A 399 -17.95 21.85 -10.88
CA ARG A 399 -16.77 21.44 -10.14
C ARG A 399 -16.93 21.65 -8.63
N ASN A 400 -16.71 20.60 -7.85
CA ASN A 400 -16.70 20.64 -6.40
C ASN A 400 -15.57 21.53 -5.87
N ASP A 401 -14.38 21.47 -6.48
CA ASP A 401 -13.24 22.27 -6.04
C ASP A 401 -13.48 23.77 -6.18
N LEU A 402 -14.03 24.22 -7.30
CA LEU A 402 -14.40 25.63 -7.50
C LEU A 402 -15.46 26.11 -6.50
N ALA A 403 -16.41 25.24 -6.15
CA ALA A 403 -17.50 25.60 -5.26
C ALA A 403 -17.04 25.93 -3.82
N VAL A 404 -15.91 25.39 -3.37
CA VAL A 404 -15.35 25.64 -2.03
C VAL A 404 -14.08 26.51 -2.04
N ARG A 405 -13.49 26.74 -3.21
CA ARG A 405 -12.20 27.44 -3.37
C ARG A 405 -12.19 28.81 -2.70
N ALA A 406 -13.14 29.67 -3.05
CA ALA A 406 -13.20 31.02 -2.49
C ALA A 406 -13.51 31.04 -0.99
N SER A 407 -14.45 30.20 -0.54
CA SER A 407 -14.94 30.21 0.84
C SER A 407 -14.04 29.51 1.84
N PHE A 408 -13.15 28.62 1.39
CA PHE A 408 -12.26 27.85 2.27
C PHE A 408 -10.79 28.05 1.93
N VAL A 409 -10.37 27.67 0.72
CA VAL A 409 -8.95 27.67 0.32
C VAL A 409 -8.38 29.10 0.30
N GLU A 410 -9.03 30.01 -0.42
CA GLU A 410 -8.59 31.41 -0.54
C GLU A 410 -8.85 32.21 0.74
N ALA A 411 -9.96 31.91 1.44
CA ALA A 411 -10.31 32.58 2.69
C ALA A 411 -9.29 32.32 3.81
N LEU A 412 -8.76 31.09 3.90
CA LEU A 412 -7.68 30.74 4.82
C LEU A 412 -6.29 31.11 4.29
N GLY A 413 -6.14 31.27 2.98
CA GLY A 413 -4.82 31.48 2.36
C GLY A 413 -3.98 30.20 2.32
N ILE A 414 -4.61 29.04 2.11
CA ILE A 414 -3.91 27.76 1.97
C ILE A 414 -3.04 27.80 0.70
N PRO A 415 -1.74 27.48 0.79
CA PRO A 415 -0.85 27.54 -0.36
C PRO A 415 -1.19 26.45 -1.38
N ALA A 416 -1.04 26.76 -2.67
CA ALA A 416 -1.48 25.89 -3.77
C ALA A 416 -0.89 24.47 -3.74
N HIS A 417 0.32 24.30 -3.21
CA HIS A 417 0.99 22.99 -3.11
C HIS A 417 0.37 22.08 -2.05
N ARG A 418 -0.49 22.61 -1.18
CA ARG A 418 -1.26 21.86 -0.16
C ARG A 418 -2.70 21.56 -0.58
N VAL A 419 -3.05 21.89 -1.83
CA VAL A 419 -4.40 21.75 -2.36
C VAL A 419 -4.36 20.76 -3.49
N HIS A 420 -5.07 19.64 -3.32
CA HIS A 420 -5.01 18.47 -4.21
C HIS A 420 -6.35 18.25 -4.92
N PRO A 421 -6.72 19.09 -5.90
CA PRO A 421 -7.95 18.91 -6.65
C PRO A 421 -7.85 17.69 -7.57
N MET A 422 -8.96 16.98 -7.74
CA MET A 422 -9.05 15.93 -8.78
C MET A 422 -8.93 16.57 -10.18
N PRO A 423 -8.27 15.90 -11.14
CA PRO A 423 -8.09 16.46 -12.49
C PRO A 423 -9.40 16.80 -13.19
N SER A 424 -9.33 17.77 -14.11
CA SER A 424 -10.42 18.16 -15.01
C SER A 424 -10.17 17.60 -16.41
N THR A 425 -11.14 17.72 -17.32
CA THR A 425 -10.93 17.41 -18.74
C THR A 425 -9.85 18.30 -19.40
N SER A 426 -9.54 19.46 -18.78
CA SER A 426 -8.49 20.37 -19.23
C SER A 426 -7.07 19.90 -18.88
N SER A 427 -6.92 18.83 -18.08
CA SER A 427 -5.63 18.23 -17.75
C SER A 427 -4.97 17.49 -18.93
N GLY A 428 -5.74 17.17 -19.97
CA GLY A 428 -5.29 16.35 -21.10
C GLY A 428 -5.26 14.85 -20.83
N MET A 429 -5.62 14.42 -19.62
CA MET A 429 -5.75 13.00 -19.24
C MET A 429 -7.13 12.45 -19.64
N GLY A 430 -7.22 11.16 -19.95
CA GLY A 430 -8.48 10.44 -19.99
C GLY A 430 -9.05 10.25 -18.56
N LEU A 431 -10.32 9.85 -18.45
CA LEU A 431 -10.97 9.68 -17.14
C LEU A 431 -10.25 8.66 -16.25
N ASP A 432 -9.88 7.49 -16.79
CA ASP A 432 -9.18 6.45 -16.03
C ASP A 432 -7.78 6.91 -15.62
N ASP A 433 -7.04 7.55 -16.53
CA ASP A 433 -5.71 8.11 -16.25
C ASP A 433 -5.79 9.19 -15.15
N ALA A 434 -6.84 10.02 -15.18
CA ALA A 434 -7.07 11.05 -14.18
C ALA A 434 -7.40 10.46 -12.80
N ALA A 435 -8.20 9.39 -12.75
CA ALA A 435 -8.50 8.68 -11.51
C ALA A 435 -7.26 7.96 -10.96
N ALA A 436 -6.51 7.26 -11.81
CA ALA A 436 -5.26 6.60 -11.45
C ALA A 436 -4.22 7.61 -10.96
N TRP A 437 -4.09 8.77 -11.62
CA TRP A 437 -3.23 9.86 -11.19
C TRP A 437 -3.65 10.38 -9.81
N TYR A 438 -4.95 10.58 -9.56
CA TYR A 438 -5.40 11.04 -8.25
C TYR A 438 -5.13 10.01 -7.13
N GLY A 439 -5.39 8.73 -7.41
CA GLY A 439 -5.02 7.63 -6.51
C GLY A 439 -3.52 7.62 -6.21
N GLN A 440 -2.68 7.83 -7.24
CA GLN A 440 -1.24 7.96 -7.07
C GLN A 440 -0.86 9.16 -6.20
N GLN A 441 -1.49 10.33 -6.38
CA GLN A 441 -1.22 11.50 -5.54
C GLN A 441 -1.54 11.22 -4.07
N LEU A 442 -2.63 10.49 -3.80
CA LEU A 442 -3.00 10.05 -2.44
C LEU A 442 -2.00 9.06 -1.87
N ASP A 443 -1.55 8.10 -2.67
CA ASP A 443 -0.55 7.11 -2.24
C ASP A 443 0.81 7.77 -1.99
N MET A 444 1.18 8.79 -2.76
CA MET A 444 2.39 9.59 -2.54
C MET A 444 2.27 10.50 -1.32
N ALA A 445 1.11 11.10 -1.10
CA ALA A 445 0.91 12.04 0.01
C ALA A 445 0.59 11.33 1.33
N GLY A 446 0.01 10.12 1.30
CA GLY A 446 -0.25 9.27 2.45
C GLY A 446 0.80 8.17 2.67
N GLY A 447 1.73 8.02 1.73
CA GLY A 447 2.88 7.13 1.81
C GLY A 447 4.03 7.80 2.55
N ASP A 448 4.09 7.57 3.86
CA ASP A 448 5.31 7.63 4.68
C ASP A 448 6.21 8.87 4.48
N VAL A 449 5.81 10.02 5.08
CA VAL A 449 6.49 10.83 6.13
C VAL A 449 5.67 12.14 6.25
N PRO A 450 4.62 12.21 7.11
CA PRO A 450 4.76 12.41 8.56
C PRO A 450 3.75 11.63 9.43
N PHE A 451 3.19 10.51 8.96
CA PHE A 451 1.92 10.01 9.53
C PHE A 451 1.96 9.23 10.84
N HIS A 452 3.06 8.62 11.28
CA HIS A 452 3.08 7.73 12.46
C HIS A 452 1.85 6.78 12.60
N THR A 453 1.15 6.42 11.53
CA THR A 453 -0.08 5.60 11.57
C THR A 453 0.16 4.14 11.26
N ARG A 454 1.41 3.73 10.99
CA ARG A 454 1.74 2.38 10.46
C ARG A 454 0.91 2.04 9.20
N GLY A 455 0.67 3.04 8.34
CA GLY A 455 -0.10 2.87 7.11
C GLY A 455 -1.60 2.62 7.31
N ARG A 456 -2.22 3.16 8.36
CA ARG A 456 -3.64 2.92 8.68
C ARG A 456 -4.61 4.00 8.19
N ALA A 457 -4.18 5.27 8.09
CA ALA A 457 -5.07 6.39 7.74
C ALA A 457 -4.48 7.36 6.72
N PHE A 458 -5.22 7.65 5.63
CA PHE A 458 -4.87 8.68 4.65
C PHE A 458 -5.33 10.09 5.07
N PHE A 459 -6.34 10.18 5.94
CA PHE A 459 -6.99 11.44 6.29
C PHE A 459 -7.26 11.54 7.80
N ASP A 460 -7.15 12.75 8.34
CA ASP A 460 -7.60 13.03 9.70
C ASP A 460 -9.12 13.17 9.73
N VAL A 461 -9.68 13.92 8.76
CA VAL A 461 -11.11 14.12 8.64
C VAL A 461 -11.59 13.94 7.20
N LEU A 462 -12.61 13.12 7.00
CA LEU A 462 -13.33 12.95 5.73
C LEU A 462 -14.76 13.49 5.84
N LEU A 463 -15.07 14.56 5.11
CA LEU A 463 -16.43 15.07 4.99
C LEU A 463 -17.14 14.44 3.79
N LEU A 464 -18.36 13.96 4.00
CA LEU A 464 -19.19 13.38 2.95
C LEU A 464 -20.62 13.91 3.05
N GLY A 465 -21.16 14.42 1.94
CA GLY A 465 -22.59 14.64 1.80
C GLY A 465 -23.32 13.33 1.49
N VAL A 466 -24.53 13.16 2.04
CA VAL A 466 -25.37 11.99 1.76
C VAL A 466 -26.49 12.34 0.78
N GLY A 467 -26.62 11.54 -0.28
CA GLY A 467 -27.72 11.65 -1.24
C GLY A 467 -29.07 11.19 -0.70
N PRO A 468 -30.20 11.61 -1.31
CA PRO A 468 -31.53 11.08 -0.94
C PRO A 468 -31.70 9.58 -1.24
N ASP A 469 -30.86 9.06 -2.13
CA ASP A 469 -30.68 7.65 -2.47
C ASP A 469 -29.66 6.93 -1.57
N GLY A 470 -28.93 7.64 -0.71
CA GLY A 470 -27.89 7.06 0.17
C GLY A 470 -26.50 6.98 -0.45
N HIS A 471 -26.29 7.52 -1.66
CA HIS A 471 -24.93 7.63 -2.22
C HIS A 471 -24.07 8.57 -1.36
N ILE A 472 -22.77 8.30 -1.36
CA ILE A 472 -21.72 9.17 -0.82
C ILE A 472 -20.64 9.34 -1.89
N ALA A 473 -19.93 10.47 -1.88
CA ALA A 473 -18.97 10.80 -2.92
C ALA A 473 -19.63 10.59 -4.31
N SER A 474 -19.08 9.73 -5.16
CA SER A 474 -19.76 9.21 -6.35
C SER A 474 -19.92 7.68 -6.35
N LEU A 475 -20.04 7.08 -5.16
CA LEU A 475 -20.43 5.68 -4.96
C LEU A 475 -21.95 5.58 -4.86
N PHE A 476 -22.60 5.17 -5.95
CA PHE A 476 -24.06 5.13 -6.08
C PHE A 476 -24.65 3.75 -5.74
N PRO A 477 -25.87 3.69 -5.16
CA PRO A 477 -26.60 2.43 -4.99
C PRO A 477 -26.69 1.64 -6.29
N GLU A 478 -26.47 0.33 -6.18
CA GLU A 478 -26.55 -0.64 -7.26
C GLU A 478 -25.68 -0.35 -8.49
N HIS A 479 -24.67 0.53 -8.34
CA HIS A 479 -23.79 0.92 -9.43
C HIS A 479 -22.56 0.02 -9.51
N PRO A 480 -22.15 -0.49 -10.69
CA PRO A 480 -21.01 -1.40 -10.81
C PRO A 480 -19.70 -0.80 -10.32
N ASP A 481 -19.47 0.50 -10.55
CA ASP A 481 -18.21 1.17 -10.15
C ASP A 481 -18.00 1.22 -8.63
N GLN A 482 -19.04 0.99 -7.82
CA GLN A 482 -18.86 0.85 -6.37
C GLN A 482 -18.23 -0.51 -5.98
N LYS A 483 -18.09 -1.47 -6.89
CA LYS A 483 -17.43 -2.75 -6.59
C LYS A 483 -15.91 -2.65 -6.56
N GLU A 484 -15.35 -1.48 -6.88
CA GLU A 484 -13.90 -1.26 -6.80
C GLU A 484 -13.43 -1.25 -5.33
N THR A 485 -12.71 -2.30 -4.93
CA THR A 485 -12.20 -2.51 -3.56
C THR A 485 -10.68 -2.54 -3.47
N THR A 486 -9.98 -2.25 -4.58
CA THR A 486 -8.53 -2.42 -4.72
C THR A 486 -7.80 -1.08 -4.82
N LEU A 487 -8.31 -0.17 -5.65
CA LEU A 487 -7.73 1.16 -5.88
C LEU A 487 -8.10 2.14 -4.76
N THR A 488 -7.41 3.27 -4.66
CA THR A 488 -7.74 4.39 -3.73
C THR A 488 -8.70 5.42 -4.36
N ALA A 489 -8.63 5.57 -5.67
CA ALA A 489 -9.56 6.37 -6.47
C ALA A 489 -9.91 5.64 -7.76
N SER A 490 -11.13 5.87 -8.26
CA SER A 490 -11.62 5.23 -9.48
C SER A 490 -12.43 6.18 -10.36
N ALA A 491 -12.51 5.82 -11.63
CA ALA A 491 -13.42 6.43 -12.59
C ALA A 491 -14.85 5.94 -12.32
N VAL A 492 -15.81 6.86 -12.36
CA VAL A 492 -17.23 6.56 -12.38
C VAL A 492 -17.79 6.94 -13.73
N ARG A 493 -18.42 5.97 -14.39
CA ARG A 493 -19.10 6.12 -15.69
C ARG A 493 -20.60 6.05 -15.48
N ASP A 494 -21.35 6.71 -16.35
CA ASP A 494 -22.82 6.61 -16.36
C ASP A 494 -23.49 6.93 -15.01
N SER A 495 -22.92 7.87 -14.25
CA SER A 495 -23.51 8.32 -12.99
C SER A 495 -25.00 8.64 -13.19
N PRO A 496 -25.90 8.11 -12.32
CA PRO A 496 -27.35 8.32 -12.46
C PRO A 496 -27.75 9.78 -12.25
N LYS A 497 -26.80 10.62 -11.81
CA LYS A 497 -26.96 12.08 -11.67
C LYS A 497 -25.97 12.79 -12.59
N PRO A 498 -26.41 13.81 -13.35
CA PRO A 498 -25.50 14.57 -14.21
C PRO A 498 -24.42 15.30 -13.37
N PRO A 499 -23.22 15.51 -13.93
CA PRO A 499 -22.69 14.89 -15.15
C PRO A 499 -22.33 13.40 -14.95
N PRO A 500 -22.30 12.59 -16.03
CA PRO A 500 -22.16 11.14 -15.95
C PRO A 500 -20.75 10.65 -15.59
N GLU A 501 -19.72 11.43 -15.94
CA GLU A 501 -18.31 11.07 -15.71
C GLU A 501 -17.76 11.78 -14.47
N ARG A 502 -17.20 10.99 -13.55
CA ARG A 502 -16.68 11.49 -12.27
C ARG A 502 -15.44 10.72 -11.84
N ILE A 503 -14.66 11.33 -10.97
CA ILE A 503 -13.58 10.67 -10.24
C ILE A 503 -14.05 10.55 -8.78
N THR A 504 -13.86 9.41 -8.14
CA THR A 504 -14.29 9.17 -6.76
C THR A 504 -13.22 8.47 -5.94
N LEU A 505 -13.17 8.75 -4.63
CA LEU A 505 -12.54 7.85 -3.68
C LEU A 505 -13.34 6.55 -3.58
N THR A 506 -12.63 5.45 -3.43
CA THR A 506 -13.15 4.08 -3.31
C THR A 506 -13.29 3.67 -1.84
N TRP A 507 -13.81 2.45 -1.59
CA TRP A 507 -14.00 1.94 -0.24
C TRP A 507 -12.72 1.92 0.62
N PRO A 508 -11.56 1.42 0.14
CA PRO A 508 -10.31 1.49 0.92
C PRO A 508 -9.95 2.91 1.38
N ALA A 509 -10.14 3.91 0.52
CA ALA A 509 -9.76 5.29 0.81
C ALA A 509 -10.74 5.95 1.78
N VAL A 510 -12.05 5.88 1.54
CA VAL A 510 -13.06 6.53 2.41
C VAL A 510 -13.09 5.93 3.81
N ASN A 511 -12.80 4.64 3.93
CA ASN A 511 -12.73 3.93 5.21
C ASN A 511 -11.35 4.02 5.89
N SER A 512 -10.41 4.80 5.36
CA SER A 512 -9.11 5.02 6.00
C SER A 512 -9.09 6.25 6.92
N ALA A 513 -10.08 7.14 6.82
CA ALA A 513 -10.08 8.36 7.61
C ALA A 513 -10.17 8.05 9.12
N ARG A 514 -9.47 8.83 9.96
CA ARG A 514 -9.63 8.72 11.42
C ARG A 514 -11.06 9.09 11.83
N HIS A 515 -11.53 10.24 11.36
CA HIS A 515 -12.86 10.75 11.62
C HIS A 515 -13.64 10.89 10.32
N VAL A 516 -14.81 10.25 10.25
CA VAL A 516 -15.77 10.41 9.14
C VAL A 516 -16.91 11.29 9.61
N VAL A 517 -17.22 12.32 8.82
CA VAL A 517 -18.30 13.29 9.06
C VAL A 517 -19.31 13.18 7.92
N LEU A 518 -20.51 12.68 8.24
CA LEU A 518 -21.61 12.51 7.29
C LEU A 518 -22.61 13.65 7.45
N LEU A 519 -22.89 14.37 6.37
CA LEU A 519 -23.77 15.54 6.35
C LEU A 519 -25.08 15.21 5.63
N ALA A 520 -26.20 15.24 6.35
CA ALA A 520 -27.53 15.11 5.78
C ALA A 520 -28.47 16.15 6.39
N ALA A 521 -29.14 16.93 5.54
CA ALA A 521 -30.12 17.91 5.99
C ALA A 521 -31.25 17.99 4.95
N GLY A 522 -32.48 18.17 5.42
CA GLY A 522 -33.70 18.20 4.61
C GLY A 522 -34.46 16.89 4.60
N ALA A 523 -35.79 17.00 4.51
CA ALA A 523 -36.72 15.87 4.57
C ALA A 523 -36.49 14.83 3.45
N GLU A 524 -35.94 15.24 2.30
CA GLU A 524 -35.60 14.31 1.22
C GLU A 524 -34.49 13.31 1.58
N LYS A 525 -33.79 13.52 2.70
CA LYS A 525 -32.72 12.64 3.19
C LYS A 525 -33.19 11.61 4.21
N ALA A 526 -34.36 11.82 4.82
CA ALA A 526 -34.83 11.03 5.96
C ALA A 526 -34.85 9.52 5.69
N GLU A 527 -35.31 9.13 4.50
CA GLU A 527 -35.35 7.71 4.12
C GLU A 527 -33.94 7.12 3.96
N ALA A 528 -32.99 7.85 3.36
CA ALA A 528 -31.61 7.40 3.24
C ALA A 528 -30.92 7.29 4.59
N VAL A 529 -31.17 8.25 5.50
CA VAL A 529 -30.65 8.22 6.88
C VAL A 529 -31.17 7.00 7.61
N ALA A 530 -32.48 6.75 7.57
CA ALA A 530 -33.09 5.57 8.20
C ALA A 530 -32.54 4.25 7.62
N ARG A 531 -32.39 4.14 6.29
CA ARG A 531 -31.78 2.97 5.64
C ARG A 531 -30.33 2.76 6.09
N ALA A 532 -29.54 3.83 6.19
CA ALA A 532 -28.15 3.74 6.60
C ALA A 532 -27.96 3.28 8.05
N HIS A 533 -28.95 3.55 8.91
CA HIS A 533 -28.96 3.13 10.32
C HIS A 533 -29.58 1.73 10.53
N ALA A 534 -30.31 1.19 9.54
CA ALA A 534 -30.92 -0.13 9.65
C ALA A 534 -29.90 -1.29 9.59
N GLY A 535 -28.76 -1.07 8.95
CA GLY A 535 -27.68 -2.05 8.83
C GLY A 535 -26.67 -1.66 7.76
N ILE A 536 -25.49 -2.30 7.79
CA ILE A 536 -24.46 -2.10 6.76
C ILE A 536 -24.88 -2.85 5.50
N ASP A 537 -25.18 -2.10 4.44
CA ASP A 537 -25.48 -2.58 3.09
C ASP A 537 -24.90 -1.57 2.08
N PRO A 538 -23.61 -1.70 1.69
CA PRO A 538 -22.99 -0.79 0.73
C PRO A 538 -23.71 -0.81 -0.62
N TRP A 539 -24.22 -1.96 -1.05
CA TRP A 539 -24.80 -2.12 -2.39
C TRP A 539 -26.08 -1.30 -2.54
N ALA A 540 -26.99 -1.40 -1.57
CA ALA A 540 -28.27 -0.66 -1.60
C ALA A 540 -28.16 0.75 -0.98
N CYS A 541 -27.28 0.95 0.00
CA CYS A 541 -27.14 2.21 0.72
C CYS A 541 -25.67 2.50 1.06
N PRO A 542 -24.88 3.08 0.13
CA PRO A 542 -23.45 3.31 0.31
C PRO A 542 -23.07 4.04 1.61
N SER A 543 -23.88 5.01 2.05
CA SER A 543 -23.68 5.73 3.31
C SER A 543 -23.71 4.85 4.56
N SER A 544 -24.33 3.66 4.49
CA SER A 544 -24.32 2.69 5.59
C SER A 544 -22.95 2.08 5.85
N ALA A 545 -22.03 2.09 4.87
CA ALA A 545 -20.79 1.31 4.86
C ALA A 545 -19.50 2.17 4.90
N VAL A 546 -19.61 3.44 5.27
CA VAL A 546 -18.44 4.29 5.55
C VAL A 546 -18.29 4.44 7.06
N ARG A 547 -17.11 4.08 7.57
CA ARG A 547 -16.76 4.18 8.99
C ARG A 547 -15.33 4.71 9.16
N GLY A 548 -15.16 5.68 10.05
CA GLY A 548 -13.83 6.14 10.47
C GLY A 548 -13.14 5.13 11.38
N LEU A 549 -11.81 5.21 11.47
CA LEU A 549 -11.02 4.36 12.37
C LEU A 549 -11.29 4.69 13.85
N GLU A 550 -11.62 5.94 14.15
CA GLU A 550 -11.82 6.44 15.51
C GLU A 550 -13.25 6.93 15.74
N SER A 551 -13.87 7.60 14.77
CA SER A 551 -15.27 8.01 14.87
C SER A 551 -15.96 8.12 13.51
N THR A 552 -17.27 7.93 13.55
CA THR A 552 -18.19 8.23 12.45
C THR A 552 -19.33 9.06 13.04
N THR A 553 -19.51 10.29 12.60
CA THR A 553 -20.54 11.19 13.14
C THR A 553 -21.46 11.67 12.03
N TRP A 554 -22.76 11.45 12.20
CA TRP A 554 -23.81 12.02 11.36
C TRP A 554 -24.25 13.36 11.92
N TYR A 555 -24.20 14.40 11.11
CA TYR A 555 -24.79 15.70 11.42
C TYR A 555 -26.08 15.83 10.62
N LEU A 556 -27.18 15.85 11.37
CA LEU A 556 -28.55 15.76 10.87
C LEU A 556 -29.33 17.01 11.28
N ASP A 557 -30.29 17.43 10.47
CA ASP A 557 -31.36 18.31 10.94
C ASP A 557 -32.59 17.51 11.40
N GLU A 558 -33.53 18.16 12.08
CA GLU A 558 -34.76 17.50 12.56
C GLU A 558 -35.53 16.79 11.44
N ASP A 559 -35.55 17.37 10.23
CA ASP A 559 -36.23 16.81 9.07
C ASP A 559 -35.57 15.50 8.58
N SER A 560 -34.25 15.48 8.44
CA SER A 560 -33.50 14.29 8.01
C SER A 560 -33.39 13.21 9.09
N ALA A 561 -33.52 13.59 10.37
CA ALA A 561 -33.57 12.65 11.49
C ALA A 561 -34.97 12.06 11.75
N SER A 562 -36.01 12.51 11.03
CA SER A 562 -37.41 12.16 11.31
C SER A 562 -37.77 10.66 11.24
N GLY A 563 -36.91 9.84 10.63
CA GLY A 563 -37.08 8.40 10.49
C GLY A 563 -36.22 7.54 11.45
N LEU A 564 -35.45 8.15 12.35
CA LEU A 564 -34.59 7.48 13.32
C LEU A 564 -35.32 6.99 14.58
#